data_AF-A0A947CII6-F1
#
_entry.id   AF-A0A947CII6-F1
#
_cell.length_a   1.000
_cell.length_b   1.000
_cell.length_c   1.000
_cell.angle_alpha   90.00
_cell.angle_beta   90.00
_cell.angle_gamma   90.00
#
_symmetry.space_group_name_H-M   'P 1'
#
loop_
_entity.id
_entity.type
_entity.pdbx_description
1 polymer ?
#
loop_
_entity_poly.entity_id
_entity_poly.type
_entity_poly.pdbx_seq_one_letter_code
_entity_poly.pdbx_strand_id
1 'polypeptide(L)'
;MSSFPSARNGRRRALGVGVILACVAGLWFGCSVDRHYEVLSFFFDGVPDPDAPATADGPRDRRRTRTVVSTHVPFRERNCRACHVTATDFGLTFSGYGDVDDSVCLDCHRATVTAFPSMHGPVAGAQCLQCHEAHESAYPALLLTPSPGLCLDCHSPDTGLLDDTLDVHADLTVDCLSCHHGHGGPTPALLRSPAAEMPTESR
;
A
#
# COMPACT_ATOMS: atom_id res chain seq x y z
N MET A 1 66.89 -39.24 -33.69
CA MET A 1 66.08 -38.01 -33.52
C MET A 1 64.63 -38.41 -33.75
N SER A 2 63.89 -38.70 -32.68
CA SER A 2 62.49 -39.14 -32.77
C SER A 2 61.72 -38.39 -31.69
N SER A 3 60.96 -37.38 -32.13
CA SER A 3 60.10 -36.55 -31.29
C SER A 3 58.78 -37.26 -31.03
N PHE A 4 58.40 -37.43 -29.76
CA PHE A 4 57.04 -37.81 -29.36
C PHE A 4 56.20 -36.56 -29.05
N PRO A 5 54.93 -36.45 -29.50
CA PRO A 5 54.07 -35.33 -29.18
C PRO A 5 53.35 -35.51 -27.83
N SER A 6 53.27 -34.41 -27.09
CA SER A 6 52.69 -34.31 -25.73
C SER A 6 51.15 -34.23 -25.77
N ALA A 7 50.49 -35.34 -25.45
CA ALA A 7 49.03 -35.50 -25.37
C ALA A 7 48.42 -35.02 -24.04
N ARG A 8 48.61 -33.75 -23.65
CA ARG A 8 48.06 -33.21 -22.37
C ARG A 8 46.97 -32.14 -22.50
N ASN A 9 46.62 -31.68 -23.70
CA ASN A 9 45.76 -30.49 -23.87
C ASN A 9 44.25 -30.77 -24.04
N GLY A 10 43.82 -32.03 -24.22
CA GLY A 10 42.41 -32.39 -24.47
C GLY A 10 41.52 -32.43 -23.23
N ARG A 11 42.05 -32.85 -22.07
CA ARG A 11 41.25 -33.06 -20.85
C ARG A 11 40.79 -31.76 -20.18
N ARG A 12 41.58 -30.69 -20.23
CA ARG A 12 41.21 -29.40 -19.60
C ARG A 12 40.09 -28.66 -20.33
N ARG A 13 40.03 -28.79 -21.66
CA ARG A 13 38.94 -28.20 -22.48
C ARG A 13 37.61 -28.94 -22.31
N ALA A 14 37.65 -30.27 -22.18
CA ALA A 14 36.46 -31.08 -21.94
C ALA A 14 35.79 -30.80 -20.57
N LEU A 15 36.59 -30.57 -19.52
CA LEU A 15 36.09 -30.19 -18.19
C LEU A 15 35.44 -28.78 -18.19
N GLY A 16 36.03 -27.80 -18.88
CA GLY A 16 35.46 -26.45 -18.97
C GLY A 16 34.15 -26.38 -19.74
N VAL A 17 34.03 -27.12 -20.85
CA VAL A 17 32.80 -27.17 -21.65
C VAL A 17 31.69 -27.93 -20.92
N GLY A 18 32.01 -29.00 -20.19
CA GLY A 18 31.04 -29.75 -19.39
C GLY A 18 30.39 -28.93 -18.28
N VAL A 19 31.17 -28.10 -17.57
CA VAL A 19 30.66 -27.21 -16.52
C VAL A 19 29.77 -26.11 -17.10
N ILE A 20 30.19 -25.48 -18.21
CA ILE A 20 29.39 -24.44 -18.86
C ILE A 20 28.07 -24.99 -19.39
N LEU A 21 28.08 -26.18 -20.01
CA LEU A 21 26.84 -26.83 -20.48
C LEU A 21 25.92 -27.23 -19.32
N ALA A 22 26.45 -27.65 -18.17
CA ALA A 22 25.66 -27.94 -16.99
C ALA A 22 25.03 -26.67 -16.37
N CYS A 23 25.77 -25.55 -16.34
CA CYS A 23 25.23 -24.26 -15.88
C CYS A 23 24.14 -23.72 -16.83
N VAL A 24 24.34 -23.85 -18.14
CA VAL A 24 23.33 -23.44 -19.14
C VAL A 24 22.10 -24.35 -19.08
N ALA A 25 22.26 -25.66 -18.88
CA ALA A 25 21.12 -26.56 -18.68
C ALA A 25 20.36 -26.24 -17.37
N GLY A 26 21.06 -25.90 -16.28
CA GLY A 26 20.44 -25.48 -15.03
C GLY A 26 19.61 -24.19 -15.16
N LEU A 27 20.04 -23.26 -16.01
CA LEU A 27 19.29 -22.03 -16.32
C LEU A 27 18.02 -22.30 -17.16
N TRP A 28 17.97 -23.37 -17.96
CA TRP A 28 16.79 -23.73 -18.76
C TRP A 28 15.79 -24.61 -18.00
N PHE A 29 16.26 -25.49 -17.11
CA PHE A 29 15.40 -26.38 -16.31
C PHE A 29 15.02 -25.84 -14.92
N GLY A 30 15.47 -24.63 -14.58
CA GLY A 30 15.22 -23.95 -13.30
C GLY A 30 13.94 -23.11 -13.24
N CYS A 31 13.08 -23.17 -14.26
CA CYS A 31 11.88 -22.34 -14.36
C CYS A 31 10.57 -23.08 -14.00
N SER A 32 10.60 -24.08 -13.11
CA SER A 32 9.36 -24.61 -12.52
C SER A 32 9.11 -23.99 -11.15
N VAL A 33 7.84 -23.64 -10.89
CA VAL A 33 7.41 -23.01 -9.62
C VAL A 33 7.83 -23.86 -8.43
N ASP A 34 7.68 -25.19 -8.53
CA ASP A 34 8.04 -26.14 -7.48
C ASP A 34 9.53 -26.12 -7.13
N ARG A 35 10.41 -26.09 -8.12
CA ARG A 35 11.87 -26.05 -7.88
C ARG A 35 12.31 -24.72 -7.31
N HIS A 36 11.66 -23.64 -7.71
CA HIS A 36 11.96 -22.32 -7.16
C HIS A 36 11.51 -22.24 -5.70
N TYR A 37 10.33 -22.77 -5.37
CA TYR A 37 9.87 -22.89 -3.99
C TYR A 37 10.83 -23.76 -3.16
N GLU A 38 11.21 -24.96 -3.61
CA GLU A 38 12.15 -25.83 -2.89
C GLU A 38 13.49 -25.13 -2.59
N VAL A 39 14.04 -24.42 -3.58
CA VAL A 39 15.30 -23.68 -3.42
C VAL A 39 15.12 -22.51 -2.44
N LEU A 40 14.06 -21.72 -2.59
CA LEU A 40 13.81 -20.59 -1.69
C LEU A 40 13.57 -21.05 -0.26
N SER A 41 12.74 -22.09 -0.06
CA SER A 41 12.42 -22.66 1.25
C SER A 41 13.63 -23.29 1.94
N PHE A 42 14.67 -23.67 1.19
CA PHE A 42 15.93 -24.11 1.78
C PHE A 42 16.75 -22.96 2.39
N PHE A 43 16.71 -21.77 1.78
CA PHE A 43 17.51 -20.61 2.22
C PHE A 43 16.74 -19.64 3.11
N PHE A 44 15.43 -19.60 2.98
CA PHE A 44 14.55 -18.65 3.65
C PHE A 44 13.46 -19.40 4.38
N ASP A 45 13.40 -19.21 5.70
CA ASP A 45 12.30 -19.69 6.52
C ASP A 45 11.07 -18.78 6.29
N GLY A 46 9.89 -19.37 6.11
CA GLY A 46 8.63 -18.65 5.84
C GLY A 46 8.31 -18.34 4.38
N VAL A 47 8.91 -19.04 3.41
CA VAL A 47 8.50 -18.93 1.99
C VAL A 47 7.06 -19.46 1.85
N PRO A 48 6.12 -18.69 1.27
CA PRO A 48 4.74 -19.12 1.10
C PRO A 48 4.62 -20.34 0.17
N ASP A 49 3.86 -21.33 0.59
CA ASP A 49 3.54 -22.51 -0.22
C ASP A 49 2.74 -22.08 -1.48
N PRO A 50 3.23 -22.39 -2.70
CA PRO A 50 2.60 -22.00 -3.95
C PRO A 50 1.22 -22.61 -4.18
N ASP A 51 0.91 -23.75 -3.53
CA ASP A 51 -0.37 -24.45 -3.63
C ASP A 51 -1.28 -24.20 -2.43
N ALA A 52 -0.83 -23.41 -1.44
CA ALA A 52 -1.67 -23.08 -0.30
C ALA A 52 -2.90 -22.29 -0.77
N PRO A 53 -4.10 -22.63 -0.25
CA PRO A 53 -5.30 -21.87 -0.54
C PRO A 53 -5.09 -20.43 -0.07
N ALA A 54 -5.49 -19.46 -0.90
CA ALA A 54 -5.41 -18.05 -0.55
C ALA A 54 -6.22 -17.78 0.73
N THR A 55 -5.53 -17.71 1.87
CA THR A 55 -6.11 -17.29 3.14
C THR A 55 -6.13 -15.77 3.20
N ALA A 56 -7.09 -15.22 3.92
CA ALA A 56 -7.31 -13.77 4.00
C ALA A 56 -6.16 -12.98 4.67
N ASP A 57 -5.19 -13.68 5.26
CA ASP A 57 -4.17 -13.11 6.16
C ASP A 57 -2.73 -13.16 5.60
N GLY A 58 -2.52 -13.49 4.32
CA GLY A 58 -1.21 -13.37 3.68
C GLY A 58 -0.76 -11.91 3.50
N PRO A 59 0.54 -11.62 3.28
CA PRO A 59 1.01 -10.29 2.88
C PRO A 59 0.17 -9.85 1.71
N ARG A 60 -0.60 -8.77 1.91
CA ARG A 60 -1.65 -8.32 1.01
C ARG A 60 -1.09 -8.14 -0.41
N ASP A 61 -1.15 -9.18 -1.23
CA ASP A 61 -1.02 -9.04 -2.67
C ASP A 61 -2.27 -8.30 -3.12
N ARG A 62 -2.18 -6.97 -3.05
CA ARG A 62 -3.24 -6.03 -3.43
C ARG A 62 -3.52 -6.08 -4.93
N ARG A 63 -2.87 -6.97 -5.69
CA ARG A 63 -3.07 -7.20 -7.12
C ARG A 63 -4.25 -8.10 -7.46
N ARG A 64 -5.31 -8.10 -6.64
CA ARG A 64 -6.65 -8.22 -7.25
C ARG A 64 -6.86 -6.95 -8.04
N THR A 65 -7.17 -7.07 -9.32
CA THR A 65 -7.61 -6.00 -10.23
C THR A 65 -8.78 -5.25 -9.61
N ARG A 66 -8.48 -4.33 -8.69
CA ARG A 66 -9.44 -3.36 -8.20
C ARG A 66 -9.64 -2.36 -9.33
N THR A 67 -10.87 -2.20 -9.78
CA THR A 67 -11.22 -1.12 -10.71
C THR A 67 -10.80 0.19 -10.05
N VAL A 68 -9.85 0.90 -10.66
CA VAL A 68 -9.41 2.20 -10.16
C VAL A 68 -10.53 3.20 -10.38
N VAL A 69 -11.02 3.79 -9.29
CA VAL A 69 -12.13 4.77 -9.30
C VAL A 69 -11.61 6.19 -9.09
N SER A 70 -10.58 6.34 -8.28
CA SER A 70 -9.97 7.63 -7.96
C SER A 70 -8.47 7.59 -8.19
N THR A 71 -7.93 8.64 -8.80
CA THR A 71 -6.49 8.78 -9.08
C THR A 71 -6.04 10.19 -8.75
N HIS A 72 -5.00 10.31 -7.93
CA HIS A 72 -4.41 11.56 -7.52
C HIS A 72 -3.75 12.27 -8.72
N VAL A 73 -3.87 13.60 -8.79
CA VAL A 73 -3.50 14.37 -9.99
C VAL A 73 -2.01 14.19 -10.38
N PRO A 74 -1.03 14.40 -9.49
CA PRO A 74 0.38 14.15 -9.79
C PRO A 74 0.66 12.74 -10.33
N PHE A 75 -0.04 11.72 -9.82
CA PHE A 75 0.14 10.35 -10.27
C PHE A 75 -0.44 10.12 -11.67
N ARG A 76 -1.65 10.62 -11.93
CA ARG A 76 -2.29 10.58 -13.25
C ARG A 76 -1.42 11.23 -14.33
N GLU A 77 -0.76 12.33 -13.97
CA GLU A 77 0.13 13.10 -14.85
C GLU A 77 1.55 12.51 -14.93
N ARG A 78 1.85 11.44 -14.19
CA ARG A 78 3.18 10.82 -14.09
C ARG A 78 4.26 11.78 -13.57
N ASN A 79 3.88 12.75 -12.77
CA ASN A 79 4.79 13.69 -12.13
C ASN A 79 5.32 13.12 -10.81
N CYS A 80 6.03 11.99 -10.89
CA CYS A 80 6.43 11.23 -9.70
C CYS A 80 7.39 12.00 -8.79
N ARG A 81 8.18 12.93 -9.37
CA ARG A 81 9.13 13.78 -8.65
C ARG A 81 8.47 14.89 -7.83
N ALA A 82 7.18 15.11 -8.00
CA ALA A 82 6.44 16.08 -7.17
C ALA A 82 6.39 15.67 -5.69
N CYS A 83 6.41 14.35 -5.42
CA CYS A 83 6.34 13.83 -4.06
C CYS A 83 7.57 12.99 -3.69
N HIS A 84 8.15 12.27 -4.66
CA HIS A 84 9.27 11.40 -4.37
C HIS A 84 10.59 12.00 -4.86
N VAL A 85 11.51 12.15 -3.92
CA VAL A 85 12.88 12.55 -4.20
C VAL A 85 13.78 11.32 -4.20
N THR A 86 14.71 11.26 -5.15
CA THR A 86 15.83 10.31 -5.08
C THR A 86 16.83 10.84 -4.08
N ALA A 87 16.93 10.20 -2.92
CA ALA A 87 17.98 10.50 -1.96
C ALA A 87 19.31 9.92 -2.47
N THR A 88 20.32 10.79 -2.56
CA THR A 88 21.72 10.37 -2.72
C THR A 88 22.36 10.37 -1.34
N ASP A 89 22.79 9.20 -0.88
CA ASP A 89 23.55 9.06 0.36
C ASP A 89 24.90 8.40 0.06
N PHE A 90 25.96 8.87 0.71
CA PHE A 90 27.35 8.42 0.46
C PHE A 90 27.80 8.39 -1.02
N GLY A 91 27.27 9.27 -1.87
CA GLY A 91 27.60 9.32 -3.30
C GLY A 91 27.02 8.16 -4.12
N LEU A 92 26.13 7.35 -3.52
CA LEU A 92 25.37 6.32 -4.20
C LEU A 92 23.95 6.84 -4.43
N THR A 93 23.51 6.85 -5.68
CA THR A 93 22.11 7.14 -6.01
C THR A 93 21.32 5.88 -5.76
N PHE A 94 20.56 5.83 -4.66
CA PHE A 94 19.60 4.75 -4.49
C PHE A 94 18.42 5.03 -5.40
N SER A 95 18.15 4.15 -6.36
CA SER A 95 17.00 4.27 -7.26
C SER A 95 15.68 3.87 -6.58
N GLY A 96 15.59 4.07 -5.26
CA GLY A 96 14.38 3.97 -4.49
C GLY A 96 13.74 5.35 -4.42
N TYR A 97 12.46 5.39 -4.78
CA TYR A 97 11.57 6.47 -4.37
C TYR A 97 11.52 6.39 -2.84
N GLY A 98 12.19 7.31 -2.12
CA GLY A 98 12.27 7.26 -0.66
C GLY A 98 10.89 7.22 0.00
N ASP A 99 10.82 6.75 1.25
CA ASP A 99 9.58 6.76 2.02
C ASP A 99 9.04 8.19 2.08
N VAL A 100 7.81 8.35 1.58
CA VAL A 100 7.10 9.61 1.58
C VAL A 100 6.22 9.63 2.80
N ASP A 101 6.55 10.48 3.77
CA ASP A 101 5.71 10.71 4.93
C ASP A 101 4.56 11.70 4.61
N ASP A 102 3.60 11.80 5.53
CA ASP A 102 2.39 12.60 5.32
C ASP A 102 2.66 14.10 5.09
N SER A 103 3.85 14.61 5.45
CA SER A 103 4.18 16.03 5.27
C SER A 103 4.18 16.46 3.80
N VAL A 104 4.44 15.54 2.86
CA VAL A 104 4.42 15.85 1.42
C VAL A 104 3.05 16.33 0.97
N CYS A 105 1.98 15.83 1.60
CA CYS A 105 0.62 16.18 1.24
C CYS A 105 0.41 17.68 1.45
N LEU A 106 1.06 18.22 2.49
CA LEU A 106 0.99 19.64 2.83
C LEU A 106 1.79 20.51 1.88
N ASP A 107 2.64 20.00 0.98
CA ASP A 107 3.30 20.88 0.01
C ASP A 107 2.30 21.58 -0.92
N CYS A 108 1.16 20.92 -1.16
CA CYS A 108 0.02 21.48 -1.90
C CYS A 108 -1.21 21.74 -1.01
N HIS A 109 -1.49 20.88 -0.02
CA HIS A 109 -2.73 20.91 0.77
C HIS A 109 -2.61 21.61 2.14
N ARG A 110 -1.73 22.61 2.27
CA ARG A 110 -1.50 23.35 3.55
C ARG A 110 -2.79 23.84 4.21
N ALA A 111 -3.74 24.32 3.43
CA ALA A 111 -4.98 24.88 3.96
C ALA A 111 -5.88 23.81 4.60
N THR A 112 -5.76 22.54 4.21
CA THR A 112 -6.66 21.47 4.68
C THR A 112 -6.59 21.30 6.19
N VAL A 113 -5.41 21.42 6.81
CA VAL A 113 -5.23 21.19 8.26
C VAL A 113 -5.72 22.35 9.14
N THR A 114 -6.15 23.46 8.53
CA THR A 114 -6.67 24.66 9.22
C THR A 114 -7.97 25.18 8.61
N ALA A 115 -8.62 24.38 7.75
CA ALA A 115 -9.74 24.83 6.94
C ALA A 115 -11.00 25.18 7.77
N PHE A 116 -11.13 24.62 8.97
CA PHE A 116 -12.32 24.73 9.79
C PHE A 116 -12.00 25.04 11.26
N PRO A 117 -12.92 25.66 12.01
CA PRO A 117 -12.73 25.91 13.45
C PRO A 117 -12.72 24.61 14.27
N SER A 118 -13.47 23.58 13.84
CA SER A 118 -13.40 22.24 14.43
C SER A 118 -12.72 21.30 13.42
N MET A 119 -11.51 20.87 13.74
CA MET A 119 -10.71 19.98 12.89
C MET A 119 -10.78 18.54 13.37
N HIS A 120 -10.78 17.58 12.44
CA HIS A 120 -10.63 16.18 12.79
C HIS A 120 -9.19 15.88 13.23
N GLY A 121 -9.01 15.13 14.32
CA GLY A 121 -7.72 14.89 14.96
C GLY A 121 -6.61 14.42 14.00
N PRO A 122 -6.82 13.33 13.22
CA PRO A 122 -5.85 12.86 12.25
C PRO A 122 -5.48 13.92 11.21
N VAL A 123 -6.44 14.73 10.76
CA VAL A 123 -6.20 15.79 9.77
C VAL A 123 -5.43 16.95 10.38
N ALA A 124 -5.78 17.39 11.59
CA ALA A 124 -5.01 18.41 12.31
C ALA A 124 -3.57 17.96 12.60
N GLY A 125 -3.37 16.65 12.83
CA GLY A 125 -2.06 16.02 12.97
C GLY A 125 -1.36 15.71 11.65
N ALA A 126 -1.91 16.16 10.51
CA ALA A 126 -1.40 15.91 9.17
C ALA A 126 -1.24 14.43 8.80
N GLN A 127 -2.05 13.52 9.34
CA GLN A 127 -1.96 12.07 9.10
C GLN A 127 -2.83 11.65 7.91
N CYS A 128 -2.46 12.11 6.72
CA CYS A 128 -3.29 12.01 5.52
C CYS A 128 -3.48 10.56 5.06
N LEU A 129 -2.41 9.76 5.15
CA LEU A 129 -2.35 8.39 4.65
C LEU A 129 -3.02 7.36 5.57
N GLN A 130 -3.53 7.78 6.74
CA GLN A 130 -4.40 6.94 7.57
C GLN A 130 -5.77 6.70 6.93
N CYS A 131 -6.18 7.58 6.01
CA CYS A 131 -7.47 7.50 5.34
C CYS A 131 -7.34 7.43 3.81
N HIS A 132 -6.28 7.98 3.23
CA HIS A 132 -6.12 8.17 1.79
C HIS A 132 -4.95 7.38 1.20
N GLU A 133 -5.11 6.84 -0.01
CA GLU A 133 -4.03 6.32 -0.86
C GLU A 133 -3.39 7.46 -1.67
N ALA A 134 -2.07 7.55 -1.70
CA ALA A 134 -1.37 8.67 -2.35
C ALA A 134 -1.43 8.67 -3.89
N HIS A 135 -1.67 7.50 -4.50
CA HIS A 135 -1.64 7.31 -5.94
C HIS A 135 -3.03 7.11 -6.52
N GLU A 136 -3.64 5.97 -6.20
CA GLU A 136 -4.90 5.54 -6.76
C GLU A 136 -5.65 4.68 -5.76
N SER A 137 -6.97 4.73 -5.84
CA SER A 137 -7.86 3.92 -5.00
C SER A 137 -9.02 3.37 -5.81
N ALA A 138 -9.54 2.24 -5.34
CA ALA A 138 -10.82 1.69 -5.76
C ALA A 138 -12.03 2.49 -5.24
N TYR A 139 -11.79 3.47 -4.38
CA TYR A 139 -12.83 4.26 -3.72
C TYR A 139 -12.70 5.75 -4.07
N PRO A 140 -13.82 6.51 -4.06
CA PRO A 140 -13.80 7.95 -4.30
C PRO A 140 -12.87 8.68 -3.34
N ALA A 141 -12.41 9.86 -3.77
CA ALA A 141 -11.54 10.73 -2.98
C ALA A 141 -10.25 10.07 -2.45
N LEU A 142 -9.82 8.96 -3.06
CA LEU A 142 -8.62 8.19 -2.67
C LEU A 142 -8.74 7.44 -1.34
N LEU A 143 -9.94 7.21 -0.81
CA LEU A 143 -10.09 6.51 0.47
C LEU A 143 -9.48 5.10 0.46
N LEU A 144 -8.96 4.63 1.59
CA LEU A 144 -8.45 3.26 1.76
C LEU A 144 -9.57 2.22 1.76
N THR A 145 -10.70 2.56 2.36
CA THR A 145 -11.94 1.79 2.46
C THR A 145 -13.13 2.74 2.42
N PRO A 146 -14.34 2.30 2.01
CA PRO A 146 -15.51 3.16 2.02
C PRO A 146 -15.99 3.39 3.46
N SER A 147 -16.68 4.52 3.67
CA SER A 147 -17.50 4.73 4.86
C SER A 147 -18.69 3.75 4.86
N PRO A 148 -19.14 3.24 6.01
CA PRO A 148 -18.70 3.60 7.37
C PRO A 148 -17.42 2.90 7.85
N GLY A 149 -16.96 1.85 7.15
CA GLY A 149 -15.86 1.00 7.60
C GLY A 149 -14.60 1.77 8.00
N LEU A 150 -14.15 2.72 7.17
CA LEU A 150 -12.98 3.55 7.47
C LEU A 150 -13.08 4.32 8.80
N CYS A 151 -14.28 4.79 9.13
CA CYS A 151 -14.52 5.55 10.35
C CYS A 151 -14.55 4.63 11.56
N LEU A 152 -15.20 3.47 11.41
CA LEU A 152 -15.37 2.48 12.48
C LEU A 152 -14.08 1.74 12.84
N ASP A 153 -13.04 1.81 12.01
CA ASP A 153 -11.70 1.33 12.35
C ASP A 153 -11.14 2.02 13.61
N CYS A 154 -11.58 3.26 13.90
CA CYS A 154 -11.23 4.00 15.11
C CYS A 154 -12.44 4.38 15.97
N HIS A 155 -13.60 4.66 15.38
CA HIS A 155 -14.83 5.04 16.07
C HIS A 155 -15.74 3.83 16.28
N SER A 156 -15.18 2.69 16.69
CA SER A 156 -16.01 1.54 17.06
C SER A 156 -16.75 1.82 18.39
N PRO A 157 -17.89 1.15 18.64
CA PRO A 157 -18.62 1.31 19.90
C PRO A 157 -17.76 1.10 21.16
N ASP A 158 -16.76 0.23 21.07
CA ASP A 158 -15.89 -0.13 22.20
C ASP A 158 -14.83 0.94 22.52
N THR A 159 -14.62 1.91 21.64
CA THR A 159 -13.55 2.93 21.79
C THR A 159 -13.97 4.13 22.64
N GLY A 160 -15.27 4.33 22.84
CA GLY A 160 -15.84 5.54 23.44
C GLY A 160 -15.68 6.81 22.59
N LEU A 161 -15.21 6.69 21.34
CA LEU A 161 -15.12 7.81 20.39
C LEU A 161 -16.40 7.99 19.56
N LEU A 162 -17.27 6.98 19.56
CA LEU A 162 -18.62 7.05 18.99
C LEU A 162 -19.59 7.30 20.14
N ASP A 163 -20.46 8.31 19.99
CA ASP A 163 -21.53 8.58 20.95
C ASP A 163 -22.69 7.60 20.73
N ASP A 164 -22.64 6.46 21.42
CA ASP A 164 -23.63 5.39 21.35
C ASP A 164 -24.93 5.71 22.11
N THR A 165 -25.02 6.87 22.76
CA THR A 165 -26.24 7.31 23.44
C THR A 165 -27.29 7.87 22.49
N LEU A 166 -26.89 8.18 21.25
CA LEU A 166 -27.76 8.71 20.20
C LEU A 166 -28.31 7.56 19.35
N ASP A 167 -29.64 7.51 19.19
CA ASP A 167 -30.32 6.49 18.37
C ASP A 167 -29.80 6.46 16.91
N VAL A 168 -29.36 7.60 16.37
CA VAL A 168 -28.80 7.70 15.00
C VAL A 168 -27.50 6.91 14.83
N HIS A 169 -26.80 6.59 15.91
CA HIS A 169 -25.60 5.75 15.90
C HIS A 169 -25.89 4.28 16.23
N ALA A 170 -27.15 3.89 16.44
CA ALA A 170 -27.52 2.49 16.63
C ALA A 170 -27.36 1.67 15.33
N ASP A 171 -27.52 2.31 14.16
CA ASP A 171 -27.29 1.70 12.85
C ASP A 171 -25.92 2.12 12.28
N LEU A 172 -24.91 1.28 12.50
CA LEU A 172 -23.55 1.48 11.99
C LEU A 172 -23.38 1.14 10.50
N THR A 173 -24.47 0.81 9.79
CA THR A 173 -24.44 0.62 8.33
C THR A 173 -24.65 1.92 7.57
N VAL A 174 -25.14 2.97 8.25
CA VAL A 174 -25.30 4.31 7.68
C VAL A 174 -23.95 4.91 7.33
N ASP A 175 -23.86 5.58 6.18
CA ASP A 175 -22.66 6.33 5.80
C ASP A 175 -22.42 7.47 6.78
N CYS A 176 -21.33 7.41 7.55
CA CYS A 176 -20.93 8.46 8.49
C CYS A 176 -20.81 9.82 7.81
N LEU A 177 -20.35 9.84 6.56
CA LEU A 177 -20.16 11.06 5.78
C LEU A 177 -21.48 11.64 5.28
N SER A 178 -22.64 11.00 5.46
CA SER A 178 -23.93 11.62 5.16
C SER A 178 -24.26 12.76 6.13
N CYS A 179 -23.79 12.64 7.38
CA CYS A 179 -24.02 13.61 8.45
C CYS A 179 -22.74 14.33 8.91
N HIS A 180 -21.57 13.70 8.81
CA HIS A 180 -20.29 14.25 9.27
C HIS A 180 -19.36 14.69 8.11
N HIS A 181 -18.45 15.60 8.41
CA HIS A 181 -17.31 15.97 7.58
C HIS A 181 -16.06 15.22 8.07
N GLY A 182 -15.39 14.47 7.18
CA GLY A 182 -14.22 13.66 7.55
C GLY A 182 -12.94 14.44 7.83
N HIS A 183 -12.85 15.72 7.44
CA HIS A 183 -11.66 16.55 7.66
C HIS A 183 -11.82 17.59 8.77
N GLY A 184 -13.01 18.18 8.88
CA GLY A 184 -13.27 19.31 9.74
C GLY A 184 -14.61 19.95 9.39
N GLY A 185 -15.20 20.70 10.30
CA GLY A 185 -16.49 21.34 10.09
C GLY A 185 -16.67 22.60 10.94
N PRO A 186 -17.73 23.38 10.68
CA PRO A 186 -18.03 24.58 11.44
C PRO A 186 -18.48 24.28 12.88
N THR A 187 -18.95 23.06 13.15
CA THR A 187 -19.50 22.65 14.46
C THR A 187 -18.69 21.53 15.11
N PRO A 188 -18.80 21.38 16.45
CA PRO A 188 -18.32 20.19 17.15
C PRO A 188 -18.91 18.90 16.55
N ALA A 189 -18.23 17.78 16.79
CA ALA A 189 -18.51 16.48 16.17
C ALA A 189 -18.51 16.50 14.62
N LEU A 190 -18.05 17.58 13.99
CA LEU A 190 -17.86 17.70 12.55
C LEU A 190 -19.16 17.54 11.74
N LEU A 191 -20.31 17.90 12.30
CA LEU A 191 -21.60 17.80 11.61
C LEU A 191 -21.66 18.72 10.37
N ARG A 192 -22.34 18.24 9.33
CA ARG A 192 -22.60 18.99 8.07
C ARG A 192 -23.64 20.09 8.24
N SER A 193 -24.60 19.86 9.13
CA SER A 193 -25.63 20.82 9.52
C SER A 193 -25.78 20.80 11.04
N PRO A 194 -26.22 21.91 11.66
CA PRO A 194 -26.57 21.91 13.07
C PRO A 194 -27.59 20.81 13.37
N ALA A 195 -27.46 20.13 14.51
CA ALA A 195 -28.40 19.09 14.93
C ALA A 195 -29.87 19.57 14.96
N ALA A 196 -30.10 20.88 15.15
CA ALA A 196 -31.41 21.51 15.15
C ALA A 196 -32.14 21.50 13.78
N GLU A 197 -31.43 21.22 12.69
CA GLU A 197 -31.98 21.17 11.32
C GLU A 197 -32.07 19.74 10.77
N MET A 198 -31.63 18.72 11.53
CA MET A 198 -31.88 17.33 11.15
C MET A 198 -33.39 17.08 11.20
N PRO A 199 -33.99 16.48 10.15
CA PRO A 199 -35.39 16.10 10.20
C PRO A 199 -35.57 15.16 11.40
N THR A 200 -36.31 15.61 12.40
CA THR A 200 -36.83 14.72 13.43
C THR A 200 -37.88 13.85 12.72
N GLU A 201 -37.46 12.77 12.07
CA GLU A 201 -38.43 11.79 11.61
C GLU A 201 -39.12 11.23 12.85
N SER A 202 -40.36 11.67 12.99
CA SER A 202 -41.25 11.28 14.05
C SER A 202 -41.61 9.81 13.86
N ARG A 203 -41.21 9.01 14.86
CA ARG A 203 -41.87 7.79 15.33
C ARG A 203 -41.53 6.47 14.64
#